data_AF-A0A9D6UEX4-F1
#
_entry.id   AF-A0A9D6UEX4-F1
#
_cell.length_a   1.000
_cell.length_b   1.000
_cell.length_c   1.000
_cell.angle_alpha   90.00
_cell.angle_beta   90.00
_cell.angle_gamma   90.00
#
_symmetry.space_group_name_H-M   'P 1'
#
loop_
_entity.id
_entity.type
_entity.pdbx_description
1 polymer ?
#
loop_
_entity_poly.entity_id
_entity_poly.type
_entity_poly.pdbx_seq_one_letter_code
_entity_poly.pdbx_strand_id
1 'polypeptide(L)'
;MKIERRYTKAGESPYANIPFRTTKSEIRNPDGSIVFSLDNIDVPNQWSQVAADVLAQKYFRKAGVPARLKRVEENAVPSFLWRSVADTEALSELPKDQRNGSEISAKQVFDRLAGAWTYWGWKGGYFDTEEDAQAFSDELRYMLAMQMAAPNSPQWFNTGLHWAYGVDGPSQGHFYVDYANGKMVKSKSAYEHPQPHACFIQSIADDLVNDGGIMDLWVREARLFKYGSGTGTNFSKLRGEKEKLSGGGSSSGLMSFLKIGDRAAGAIKSGGTTRRAAKMVVVDIDHPDVEAFIDWKVKEEEKVASLVTGSKIVKKHLKAIMRACMNCEGPGDDCFNPEINPALKREIKLARKNDVPDNYIKRVIQFAKQGYKD
;
A
#
# COMPACT_ATOMS: atom_id res chain seq x y z
N MET A 1 -23.35 -12.68 -24.69
CA MET A 1 -23.57 -13.44 -23.45
C MET A 1 -24.94 -13.06 -22.91
N LYS A 2 -25.83 -14.05 -22.76
CA LYS A 2 -27.12 -13.86 -22.09
C LYS A 2 -26.96 -13.96 -20.57
N ILE A 3 -27.62 -13.08 -19.83
CA ILE A 3 -27.51 -13.01 -18.37
C ILE A 3 -28.91 -13.16 -17.75
N GLU A 4 -29.12 -14.29 -17.07
CA GLU A 4 -30.33 -14.51 -16.30
C GLU A 4 -30.23 -13.81 -14.94
N ARG A 5 -31.25 -13.00 -14.61
CA ARG A 5 -31.37 -12.39 -13.28
C ARG A 5 -31.74 -13.46 -12.25
N ARG A 6 -30.99 -13.53 -11.16
CA ARG A 6 -31.18 -14.51 -10.07
C ARG A 6 -31.60 -13.82 -8.78
N TYR A 7 -30.98 -12.69 -8.48
CA TYR A 7 -31.18 -11.98 -7.20
C TYR A 7 -31.85 -10.62 -7.37
N THR A 8 -31.81 -10.05 -8.57
CA THR A 8 -32.30 -8.71 -8.87
C THR A 8 -33.53 -8.73 -9.78
N LYS A 9 -34.25 -7.61 -9.84
CA LYS A 9 -35.40 -7.42 -10.73
C LYS A 9 -35.14 -6.25 -11.67
N ALA A 10 -35.56 -6.38 -12.93
CA ALA A 10 -35.43 -5.30 -13.90
C ALA A 10 -36.23 -4.07 -13.45
N GLY A 11 -35.63 -2.88 -13.58
CA GLY A 11 -36.24 -1.60 -13.19
C GLY A 11 -36.19 -1.30 -11.69
N GLU A 12 -35.75 -2.23 -10.85
CA GLU A 12 -35.56 -2.00 -9.41
C GLU A 12 -34.07 -1.78 -9.09
N SER A 13 -33.79 -1.04 -8.01
CA SER A 13 -32.41 -0.91 -7.52
C SER A 13 -31.87 -2.28 -7.08
N PRO A 14 -30.61 -2.64 -7.42
CA PRO A 14 -29.99 -3.86 -6.91
C PRO A 14 -29.91 -3.94 -5.39
N TYR A 15 -30.04 -2.79 -4.70
CA TYR A 15 -30.01 -2.68 -3.26
C TYR A 15 -31.40 -2.62 -2.62
N ALA A 16 -32.50 -2.67 -3.40
CA ALA A 16 -33.86 -2.43 -2.92
C ALA A 16 -34.25 -3.32 -1.72
N ASN A 17 -33.81 -4.58 -1.74
CA ASN A 17 -34.11 -5.56 -0.67
C ASN A 17 -32.92 -5.81 0.27
N ILE A 18 -31.92 -4.92 0.27
CA ILE A 18 -30.76 -5.01 1.16
C ILE A 18 -30.82 -3.85 2.15
N PRO A 19 -31.08 -4.10 3.44
CA PRO A 19 -31.04 -3.03 4.44
C PRO A 19 -29.60 -2.52 4.60
N PHE A 20 -29.43 -1.20 4.66
CA PHE A 20 -28.15 -0.55 4.95
C PHE A 20 -28.22 0.13 6.32
N ARG A 21 -27.07 0.24 6.98
CA ARG A 21 -26.88 0.99 8.22
C ARG A 21 -25.74 1.98 8.06
N THR A 22 -25.86 3.11 8.75
CA THR A 22 -24.78 4.08 8.89
C THR A 22 -23.92 3.71 10.11
N THR A 23 -22.61 3.68 9.95
CA THR A 23 -21.65 3.40 11.02
C THR A 23 -20.45 4.36 10.96
N LYS A 24 -19.50 4.20 11.88
CA LYS A 24 -18.23 4.92 11.93
C LYS A 24 -17.10 3.90 11.86
N SER A 25 -15.99 4.25 11.22
CA SER A 25 -14.74 3.50 11.30
C SER A 25 -13.68 4.32 12.02
N GLU A 26 -13.03 3.76 13.03
CA GLU A 26 -11.99 4.43 13.80
C GLU A 26 -10.85 3.47 14.16
N ILE A 27 -9.61 3.96 14.06
CA ILE A 27 -8.41 3.26 14.54
C ILE A 27 -7.79 4.10 15.63
N ARG A 28 -7.45 3.46 16.75
CA ARG A 28 -6.66 4.06 17.83
C ARG A 28 -5.33 3.34 17.99
N ASN A 29 -4.31 4.09 18.34
CA ASN A 29 -3.05 3.56 18.87
C ASN A 29 -3.28 2.93 20.25
N PRO A 30 -2.34 2.11 20.76
CA PRO A 30 -2.41 1.58 22.12
C PRO A 30 -2.47 2.65 23.22
N ASP A 31 -2.00 3.87 22.93
CA ASP A 31 -2.07 5.04 23.81
C ASP A 31 -3.42 5.78 23.73
N GLY A 32 -4.37 5.29 22.93
CA GLY A 32 -5.70 5.87 22.74
C GLY A 32 -5.80 6.97 21.68
N SER A 33 -4.68 7.45 21.12
CA SER A 33 -4.67 8.47 20.07
C SER A 33 -5.26 7.95 18.75
N ILE A 34 -6.01 8.79 18.04
CA ILE A 34 -6.71 8.40 16.81
C ILE A 34 -5.73 8.40 15.64
N VAL A 35 -5.63 7.27 14.94
CA VAL A 35 -4.83 7.09 13.72
C VAL A 35 -5.65 7.39 12.48
N PHE A 36 -6.94 7.04 12.50
CA PHE A 36 -7.87 7.21 11.40
C PHE A 36 -9.30 7.27 11.94
N SER A 37 -10.13 8.16 11.41
CA SER A 37 -11.57 8.19 11.68
C SER A 37 -12.29 8.54 10.39
N LEU A 38 -13.36 7.82 10.08
CA LEU A 38 -14.31 8.16 9.03
C LEU A 38 -15.71 7.88 9.54
N ASP A 39 -16.49 8.95 9.66
CA ASP A 39 -17.83 8.91 10.22
C ASP A 39 -18.87 8.83 9.09
N ASN A 40 -20.10 8.44 9.44
CA ASN A 40 -21.25 8.39 8.54
C ASN A 40 -21.03 7.52 7.29
N ILE A 41 -20.44 6.33 7.47
CA ILE A 41 -20.25 5.38 6.38
C ILE A 41 -21.47 4.45 6.23
N ASP A 42 -21.94 4.29 5.01
CA ASP A 42 -23.09 3.43 4.71
C ASP A 42 -22.65 2.04 4.25
N VAL A 43 -23.07 1.01 4.97
CA VAL A 43 -22.75 -0.40 4.67
C VAL A 43 -24.00 -1.28 4.78
N PRO A 44 -24.05 -2.45 4.12
CA PRO A 44 -25.14 -3.40 4.33
C PRO A 44 -25.25 -3.81 5.81
N ASN A 45 -26.48 -3.89 6.33
CA ASN A 45 -26.74 -4.06 7.76
C ASN A 45 -26.11 -5.35 8.31
N GLN A 46 -26.07 -6.40 7.50
CA GLN A 46 -25.49 -7.70 7.84
C GLN A 46 -23.95 -7.71 7.91
N TRP A 47 -23.27 -6.66 7.43
CA TRP A 47 -21.81 -6.58 7.51
C TRP A 47 -21.36 -6.39 8.95
N SER A 48 -20.34 -7.16 9.36
CA SER A 48 -19.66 -6.97 10.63
C SER A 48 -18.98 -5.60 10.69
N GLN A 49 -18.76 -5.08 11.90
CA GLN A 49 -18.01 -3.84 12.07
C GLN A 49 -16.59 -3.94 11.47
N VAL A 50 -15.95 -5.10 11.60
CA VAL A 50 -14.63 -5.36 10.99
C VAL A 50 -14.68 -5.24 9.46
N ALA A 51 -15.74 -5.73 8.81
CA ALA A 51 -15.90 -5.59 7.36
C ALA A 51 -16.08 -4.12 6.94
N ALA A 52 -16.89 -3.36 7.70
CA ALA A 52 -17.07 -1.92 7.50
C ALA A 52 -15.74 -1.15 7.68
N ASP A 53 -14.97 -1.51 8.71
CA ASP A 53 -13.65 -0.94 8.98
C ASP A 53 -12.66 -1.22 7.86
N VAL A 54 -12.59 -2.47 7.39
CA VAL A 54 -11.71 -2.84 6.28
C VAL A 54 -12.08 -2.10 5.00
N LEU A 55 -13.37 -1.97 4.69
CA LEU A 55 -13.85 -1.21 3.54
C LEU A 55 -13.42 0.26 3.63
N ALA A 56 -13.72 0.93 4.75
CA ALA A 56 -13.40 2.34 4.95
C ALA A 56 -11.89 2.61 4.93
N GLN A 57 -11.10 1.74 5.55
CA GLN A 57 -9.67 1.95 5.71
C GLN A 57 -8.88 1.63 4.45
N LYS A 58 -9.29 0.62 3.70
CA LYS A 58 -8.49 0.05 2.60
C LYS A 58 -9.11 0.27 1.22
N TYR A 59 -10.43 0.21 1.09
CA TYR A 59 -11.08 0.12 -0.23
C TYR A 59 -11.80 1.39 -0.65
N PHE A 60 -12.22 2.24 0.28
CA PHE A 60 -12.65 3.59 -0.06
C PHE A 60 -11.52 4.41 -0.65
N ARG A 61 -11.80 5.04 -1.79
CA ARG A 61 -10.97 6.09 -2.33
C ARG A 61 -11.01 7.28 -1.38
N LYS A 62 -9.86 7.62 -0.80
CA LYS A 62 -9.76 8.62 0.26
C LYS A 62 -9.71 10.08 -0.21
N ALA A 63 -9.42 10.32 -1.48
CA ALA A 63 -9.27 11.66 -2.02
C ALA A 63 -9.50 11.69 -3.53
N GLY A 64 -9.87 12.87 -4.02
CA GLY A 64 -10.06 13.14 -5.44
C GLY A 64 -11.36 12.58 -6.01
N VAL A 65 -12.33 12.25 -5.15
CA VAL A 65 -13.71 11.96 -5.59
C VAL A 65 -14.44 13.29 -5.72
N PRO A 66 -14.88 13.73 -6.91
CA PRO A 66 -15.59 14.99 -7.08
C PRO A 66 -16.95 14.97 -6.37
N ALA A 67 -17.30 16.06 -5.69
CA ALA A 67 -18.59 16.17 -5.01
C ALA A 67 -19.78 16.27 -5.99
N ARG A 68 -19.53 16.73 -7.22
CA ARG A 68 -20.52 16.84 -8.29
C ARG A 68 -19.94 16.26 -9.58
N LEU A 69 -20.73 15.43 -10.24
CA LEU A 69 -20.36 14.67 -11.43
C LEU A 69 -21.38 14.91 -12.53
N LYS A 70 -20.92 14.88 -13.77
CA LYS A 70 -21.77 14.84 -14.96
C LYS A 70 -21.46 13.60 -15.79
N ARG A 71 -22.49 13.03 -16.43
CA ARG A 71 -22.35 11.90 -17.34
C ARG A 71 -21.75 12.39 -18.67
N VAL A 72 -20.95 11.55 -19.30
CA VAL A 72 -20.41 11.81 -20.64
C VAL A 72 -21.17 10.94 -21.62
N GLU A 73 -21.90 11.60 -22.52
CA GLU A 73 -22.62 10.94 -23.60
C GLU A 73 -21.66 10.18 -24.51
N GLU A 74 -21.94 8.89 -24.70
CA GLU A 74 -21.21 8.01 -25.60
C GLU A 74 -22.23 7.26 -26.45
N ASN A 75 -22.50 7.71 -27.69
CA ASN A 75 -23.57 7.17 -28.54
C ASN A 75 -23.51 5.66 -28.79
N ALA A 76 -22.33 5.06 -28.69
CA ALA A 76 -22.12 3.61 -28.84
C ALA A 76 -22.28 2.83 -27.52
N VAL A 77 -22.67 3.50 -26.43
CA VAL A 77 -22.82 2.94 -25.08
C VAL A 77 -24.21 3.31 -24.55
N PRO A 78 -24.95 2.35 -23.96
CA PRO A 78 -26.19 2.60 -23.27
C PRO A 78 -26.07 3.72 -22.24
N SER A 79 -27.10 4.56 -22.14
CA SER A 79 -27.05 5.77 -21.32
C SER A 79 -26.84 5.48 -19.82
N PHE A 80 -27.37 4.36 -19.32
CA PHE A 80 -27.15 3.92 -17.94
C PHE A 80 -25.67 3.62 -17.63
N LEU A 81 -24.88 3.31 -18.67
CA LEU A 81 -23.50 2.83 -18.58
C LEU A 81 -22.47 3.91 -18.95
N TRP A 82 -22.93 5.12 -19.29
CA TRP A 82 -22.07 6.27 -19.53
C TRP A 82 -21.17 6.55 -18.33
N ARG A 83 -19.89 6.78 -18.60
CA ARG A 83 -18.94 7.21 -17.58
C ARG A 83 -19.30 8.60 -17.04
N SER A 84 -18.72 8.95 -15.91
CA SER A 84 -18.86 10.26 -15.29
C SER A 84 -17.52 11.00 -15.26
N VAL A 85 -17.59 12.32 -15.23
CA VAL A 85 -16.46 13.22 -15.00
C VAL A 85 -16.85 14.29 -13.98
N ALA A 86 -15.86 14.94 -13.38
CA ALA A 86 -16.08 16.12 -12.55
C ALA A 86 -16.89 17.18 -13.30
N ASP A 87 -17.98 17.65 -12.70
CA ASP A 87 -18.75 18.76 -13.24
C ASP A 87 -18.11 20.09 -12.79
N THR A 88 -17.20 20.62 -13.60
CA THR A 88 -16.42 21.82 -13.24
C THR A 88 -17.28 23.05 -12.99
N GLU A 89 -18.41 23.19 -13.69
CA GLU A 89 -19.32 24.31 -13.52
C GLU A 89 -20.05 24.18 -12.18
N ALA A 90 -20.70 23.03 -11.95
CA ALA A 90 -21.39 22.80 -10.70
C ALA A 90 -20.44 22.79 -9.49
N LEU A 91 -19.21 22.30 -9.63
CA LEU A 91 -18.19 22.34 -8.57
C LEU A 91 -17.73 23.77 -8.27
N SER A 92 -17.80 24.69 -9.23
CA SER A 92 -17.37 26.08 -9.03
C SER A 92 -18.24 26.82 -8.01
N GLU A 93 -19.48 26.39 -7.84
CA GLU A 93 -20.44 26.89 -6.86
C GLU A 93 -20.13 26.44 -5.41
N LEU A 94 -19.32 25.40 -5.25
CA LEU A 94 -18.95 24.90 -3.93
C LEU A 94 -17.67 25.59 -3.41
N PRO A 95 -17.55 25.75 -2.07
CA PRO A 95 -16.29 26.11 -1.42
C PRO A 95 -15.16 25.16 -1.85
N LYS A 96 -13.94 25.68 -2.03
CA LYS A 96 -12.81 24.91 -2.60
C LYS A 96 -12.52 23.61 -1.85
N ASP A 97 -12.65 23.63 -0.52
CA ASP A 97 -12.47 22.52 0.40
C ASP A 97 -13.58 21.46 0.32
N GLN A 98 -14.72 21.77 -0.30
CA GLN A 98 -15.86 20.86 -0.46
C GLN A 98 -16.00 20.29 -1.89
N ARG A 99 -15.11 20.68 -2.81
CA ARG A 99 -15.19 20.23 -4.22
C ARG A 99 -14.77 18.79 -4.42
N ASN A 100 -13.91 18.26 -3.55
CA ASN A 100 -13.41 16.90 -3.61
C ASN A 100 -13.48 16.26 -2.22
N GLY A 101 -13.77 14.97 -2.19
CA GLY A 101 -13.84 14.18 -0.97
C GLY A 101 -13.38 12.74 -1.17
N SER A 102 -13.97 11.85 -0.40
CA SER A 102 -13.75 10.40 -0.41
C SER A 102 -15.03 9.63 -0.74
N GLU A 103 -14.89 8.34 -1.03
CA GLU A 103 -16.01 7.42 -0.91
C GLU A 103 -16.43 7.31 0.57
N ILE A 104 -17.73 7.26 0.80
CA ILE A 104 -18.36 7.15 2.13
C ILE A 104 -19.46 6.07 2.17
N SER A 105 -19.79 5.45 1.03
CA SER A 105 -20.81 4.39 0.97
C SER A 105 -20.26 3.17 0.25
N ALA A 106 -20.57 1.97 0.76
CA ALA A 106 -20.26 0.72 0.09
C ALA A 106 -20.87 0.66 -1.31
N LYS A 107 -22.03 1.30 -1.52
CA LYS A 107 -22.69 1.41 -2.84
C LYS A 107 -21.77 2.03 -3.88
N GLN A 108 -21.07 3.12 -3.53
CA GLN A 108 -20.12 3.78 -4.43
C GLN A 108 -19.04 2.82 -4.94
N VAL A 109 -18.51 1.98 -4.05
CA VAL A 109 -17.50 0.97 -4.38
C VAL A 109 -18.09 -0.11 -5.29
N PHE A 110 -19.25 -0.66 -4.93
CA PHE A 110 -19.89 -1.71 -5.73
C PHE A 110 -20.26 -1.19 -7.13
N ASP A 111 -20.80 0.03 -7.20
CA ASP A 111 -21.22 0.68 -8.44
C ASP A 111 -20.04 0.94 -9.36
N ARG A 112 -18.91 1.47 -8.86
CA ARG A 112 -17.73 1.69 -9.72
C ARG A 112 -17.11 0.38 -10.22
N LEU A 113 -17.12 -0.68 -9.41
CA LEU A 113 -16.56 -1.97 -9.80
C LEU A 113 -17.44 -2.63 -10.87
N ALA A 114 -18.71 -2.87 -10.53
CA ALA A 114 -19.65 -3.54 -11.43
C ALA A 114 -19.89 -2.71 -12.69
N GLY A 115 -20.03 -1.39 -12.56
CA GLY A 115 -20.21 -0.48 -13.69
C GLY A 115 -19.02 -0.47 -14.64
N ALA A 116 -17.78 -0.41 -14.13
CA ALA A 116 -16.59 -0.44 -15.00
C ALA A 116 -16.41 -1.79 -15.71
N TRP A 117 -16.64 -2.91 -15.02
CA TRP A 117 -16.60 -4.23 -15.67
C TRP A 117 -17.68 -4.37 -16.73
N THR A 118 -18.89 -3.88 -16.46
CA THR A 118 -19.99 -3.87 -17.44
C THR A 118 -19.64 -2.98 -18.63
N TYR A 119 -19.08 -1.79 -18.40
CA TYR A 119 -18.65 -0.86 -19.44
C TYR A 119 -17.60 -1.48 -20.37
N TRP A 120 -16.59 -2.14 -19.80
CA TRP A 120 -15.58 -2.86 -20.58
C TRP A 120 -16.18 -4.06 -21.34
N GLY A 121 -17.07 -4.83 -20.69
CA GLY A 121 -17.78 -5.94 -21.34
C GLY A 121 -18.65 -5.47 -22.51
N TRP A 122 -19.34 -4.34 -22.37
CA TRP A 122 -20.12 -3.73 -23.45
C TRP A 122 -19.23 -3.32 -24.62
N LYS A 123 -18.17 -2.54 -24.35
CA LYS A 123 -17.20 -2.11 -25.38
C LYS A 123 -16.56 -3.29 -26.11
N GLY A 124 -16.31 -4.38 -25.39
CA GLY A 124 -15.77 -5.63 -25.94
C GLY A 124 -16.80 -6.52 -26.64
N GLY A 125 -18.07 -6.14 -26.74
CA GLY A 125 -19.11 -6.91 -27.41
C GLY A 125 -19.50 -8.21 -26.70
N TYR A 126 -19.38 -8.26 -25.37
CA TYR A 126 -19.63 -9.48 -24.59
C TYR A 126 -21.12 -9.78 -24.38
N PHE A 127 -22.01 -8.79 -24.45
CA PHE A 127 -23.44 -8.94 -24.13
C PHE A 127 -24.28 -9.08 -25.40
N ASP A 128 -25.35 -9.90 -25.36
CA ASP A 128 -26.23 -10.05 -26.53
C ASP A 128 -27.20 -8.85 -26.62
N THR A 129 -27.68 -8.34 -25.48
CA THR A 129 -28.57 -7.17 -25.41
C THR A 129 -28.17 -6.16 -24.32
N GLU A 130 -28.81 -4.98 -24.34
CA GLU A 130 -28.68 -3.97 -23.29
C GLU A 130 -29.19 -4.50 -21.94
N GLU A 131 -30.28 -5.28 -21.96
CA GLU A 131 -30.85 -5.90 -20.77
C GLU A 131 -29.89 -6.90 -20.12
N ASP A 132 -29.11 -7.64 -20.91
CA ASP A 132 -28.07 -8.55 -20.41
C ASP A 132 -26.96 -7.79 -19.68
N ALA A 133 -26.51 -6.66 -20.25
CA ALA A 133 -25.50 -5.80 -19.62
C ALA A 133 -26.02 -5.19 -18.31
N GLN A 134 -27.28 -4.74 -18.30
CA GLN A 134 -27.92 -4.22 -17.09
C GLN A 134 -28.07 -5.32 -16.03
N ALA A 135 -28.51 -6.52 -16.42
CA ALA A 135 -28.61 -7.68 -15.53
C ALA A 135 -27.25 -8.04 -14.93
N PHE A 136 -26.19 -8.10 -15.73
CA PHE A 136 -24.83 -8.35 -15.25
C PHE A 136 -24.39 -7.32 -14.20
N SER A 137 -24.62 -6.04 -14.48
CA SER A 137 -24.29 -4.96 -13.56
C SER A 137 -25.07 -5.05 -12.24
N ASP A 138 -26.37 -5.35 -12.31
CA ASP A 138 -27.25 -5.45 -11.16
C ASP A 138 -26.90 -6.65 -10.27
N GLU A 139 -26.74 -7.83 -10.87
CA GLU A 139 -26.41 -9.06 -10.15
C GLU A 139 -25.05 -8.94 -9.43
N LEU A 140 -24.05 -8.35 -10.08
CA LEU A 140 -22.74 -8.14 -9.43
C LEU A 140 -22.81 -7.17 -8.24
N ARG A 141 -23.58 -6.08 -8.34
CA ARG A 141 -23.78 -5.15 -7.21
C ARG A 141 -24.46 -5.85 -6.04
N TYR A 142 -25.48 -6.65 -6.32
CA TYR A 142 -26.13 -7.48 -5.30
C TYR A 142 -25.15 -8.46 -4.66
N MET A 143 -24.42 -9.24 -5.47
CA MET A 143 -23.49 -10.26 -5.01
C MET A 143 -22.35 -9.66 -4.17
N LEU A 144 -21.83 -8.49 -4.54
CA LEU A 144 -20.82 -7.77 -3.75
C LEU A 144 -21.39 -7.29 -2.40
N ALA A 145 -22.60 -6.71 -2.40
CA ALA A 145 -23.26 -6.26 -1.18
C ALA A 145 -23.60 -7.42 -0.22
N MET A 146 -23.99 -8.57 -0.77
CA MET A 146 -24.29 -9.78 -0.01
C MET A 146 -23.04 -10.64 0.29
N GLN A 147 -21.84 -10.18 -0.08
CA GLN A 147 -20.57 -10.89 0.10
C GLN A 147 -20.55 -12.31 -0.48
N MET A 148 -21.28 -12.53 -1.58
CA MET A 148 -21.34 -13.83 -2.28
C MET A 148 -20.08 -14.09 -3.11
N ALA A 149 -19.43 -13.00 -3.54
CA ALA A 149 -18.14 -13.03 -4.22
C ALA A 149 -17.35 -11.77 -3.87
N ALA A 150 -16.02 -11.86 -3.97
CA ALA A 150 -15.13 -10.71 -3.80
C ALA A 150 -13.94 -10.84 -4.75
N PRO A 151 -13.62 -9.81 -5.55
CA PRO A 151 -12.41 -9.82 -6.34
C PRO A 151 -11.16 -9.64 -5.46
N ASN A 152 -9.98 -9.83 -6.06
CA ASN A 152 -8.70 -9.56 -5.40
C ASN A 152 -8.54 -8.06 -5.06
N SER A 153 -7.72 -7.73 -4.05
CA SER A 153 -7.61 -6.37 -3.49
C SER A 153 -7.30 -5.25 -4.51
N PRO A 154 -6.39 -5.41 -5.48
CA PRO A 154 -6.18 -4.39 -6.53
C PRO A 154 -7.41 -3.97 -7.32
N GLN A 155 -8.39 -4.87 -7.52
CA GLN A 155 -9.67 -4.50 -8.13
C GLN A 155 -10.37 -3.45 -7.28
N TRP A 156 -10.51 -3.72 -5.98
CA TRP A 156 -11.11 -2.78 -5.04
C TRP A 156 -10.38 -1.44 -5.01
N PHE A 157 -9.06 -1.40 -5.16
CA PHE A 157 -8.30 -0.14 -5.09
C PHE A 157 -8.45 0.73 -6.33
N ASN A 158 -8.39 0.12 -7.52
CA ASN A 158 -8.11 0.86 -8.75
C ASN A 158 -9.24 0.82 -9.78
N THR A 159 -10.05 -0.24 -9.77
CA THR A 159 -11.06 -0.46 -10.82
C THR A 159 -12.19 0.55 -10.72
N GLY A 160 -12.54 1.12 -11.87
CA GLY A 160 -13.69 2.01 -12.03
C GLY A 160 -13.52 3.42 -11.50
N LEU A 161 -12.36 3.81 -10.96
CA LEU A 161 -12.13 5.19 -10.54
C LEU A 161 -12.24 6.18 -11.70
N HIS A 162 -11.68 5.84 -12.87
CA HIS A 162 -11.84 6.65 -14.08
C HIS A 162 -13.28 6.64 -14.60
N TRP A 163 -13.93 5.47 -14.65
CA TRP A 163 -15.29 5.35 -15.17
C TRP A 163 -16.33 6.06 -14.29
N ALA A 164 -16.25 5.92 -12.96
CA ALA A 164 -17.23 6.45 -12.02
C ALA A 164 -17.00 7.93 -11.67
N TYR A 165 -15.75 8.41 -11.70
CA TYR A 165 -15.40 9.73 -11.17
C TYR A 165 -14.58 10.60 -12.13
N GLY A 166 -14.14 10.07 -13.27
CA GLY A 166 -13.21 10.76 -14.16
C GLY A 166 -11.82 10.94 -13.55
N VAL A 167 -11.46 10.16 -12.52
CA VAL A 167 -10.13 10.21 -11.91
C VAL A 167 -9.11 9.74 -12.94
N ASP A 168 -8.14 10.58 -13.23
CA ASP A 168 -7.09 10.32 -14.20
C ASP A 168 -5.69 10.72 -13.67
N GLY A 169 -4.66 10.34 -14.39
CA GLY A 169 -3.27 10.67 -14.09
C GLY A 169 -2.33 10.23 -15.22
N PRO A 170 -1.10 10.78 -15.28
CA PRO A 170 -0.17 10.50 -16.35
C PRO A 170 0.23 9.02 -16.37
N SER A 171 0.49 8.48 -17.57
CA SER A 171 1.01 7.13 -17.76
C SER A 171 2.13 6.78 -16.77
N GLN A 172 1.98 5.64 -16.10
CA GLN A 172 2.97 5.12 -15.16
C GLN A 172 3.76 3.92 -15.71
N GLY A 173 3.66 3.67 -17.03
CA GLY A 173 4.35 2.56 -17.68
C GLY A 173 3.64 1.21 -17.58
N HIS A 174 2.31 1.21 -17.40
CA HIS A 174 1.50 0.01 -17.54
C HIS A 174 1.19 -0.29 -19.00
N PHE A 175 0.89 -1.55 -19.25
CA PHE A 175 0.42 -2.04 -20.54
C PHE A 175 -0.93 -2.72 -20.36
N TYR A 176 -1.74 -2.67 -21.41
CA TYR A 176 -2.98 -3.41 -21.52
C TYR A 176 -3.07 -4.00 -22.93
N VAL A 177 -3.94 -5.00 -23.10
CA VAL A 177 -4.24 -5.54 -24.43
C VAL A 177 -5.48 -4.81 -24.94
N ASP A 178 -5.33 -4.16 -26.09
CA ASP A 178 -6.45 -3.51 -26.78
C ASP A 178 -7.46 -4.59 -27.22
N TYR A 179 -8.70 -4.45 -26.75
CA TYR A 179 -9.73 -5.46 -26.98
C TYR A 179 -10.17 -5.55 -28.45
N ALA A 180 -9.98 -4.50 -29.24
CA ALA A 180 -10.43 -4.45 -30.63
C ALA A 180 -9.43 -5.13 -31.58
N ASN A 181 -8.14 -5.02 -31.31
CA ASN A 181 -7.09 -5.52 -32.20
C ASN A 181 -6.13 -6.55 -31.55
N GLY A 182 -6.27 -6.81 -30.24
CA GLY A 182 -5.47 -7.79 -29.51
C GLY A 182 -4.02 -7.40 -29.27
N LYS A 183 -3.61 -6.16 -29.59
CA LYS A 183 -2.21 -5.72 -29.43
C LYS A 183 -1.97 -5.21 -28.02
N MET A 184 -0.77 -5.48 -27.51
CA MET A 184 -0.30 -4.88 -26.27
C MET A 184 0.04 -3.41 -26.50
N VAL A 185 -0.60 -2.51 -25.76
CA VAL A 185 -0.43 -1.06 -25.88
C VAL A 185 -0.02 -0.50 -24.52
N LYS A 186 0.91 0.46 -24.53
CA LYS A 186 1.27 1.21 -23.34
C LYS A 186 0.13 2.17 -22.99
N SER A 187 -0.37 2.08 -21.76
CA SER A 187 -1.45 2.96 -21.30
C SER A 187 -1.00 4.41 -21.29
N LYS A 188 -1.84 5.31 -21.81
CA LYS A 188 -1.64 6.77 -21.74
C LYS A 188 -2.09 7.35 -20.40
N SER A 189 -3.01 6.65 -19.72
CA SER A 189 -3.60 7.01 -18.44
C SER A 189 -3.20 6.04 -17.32
N ALA A 190 -3.13 6.54 -16.09
CA ALA A 190 -2.93 5.72 -14.91
C ALA A 190 -4.18 4.95 -14.45
N TYR A 191 -5.38 5.38 -14.86
CA TYR A 191 -6.65 4.94 -14.27
C TYR A 191 -7.71 4.49 -15.26
N GLU A 192 -7.60 4.85 -16.55
CA GLU A 192 -8.51 4.38 -17.60
C GLU A 192 -8.40 2.86 -17.80
N HIS A 193 -7.17 2.37 -17.91
CA HIS A 193 -6.81 0.96 -17.84
C HIS A 193 -5.94 0.72 -16.60
N PRO A 194 -6.57 0.63 -15.41
CA PRO A 194 -5.85 0.53 -14.14
C PRO A 194 -5.14 -0.82 -14.03
N GLN A 195 -4.19 -0.93 -13.09
CA GLN A 195 -3.61 -2.21 -12.67
C GLN A 195 -4.53 -2.89 -11.64
N PRO A 196 -5.29 -3.95 -11.97
CA PRO A 196 -6.28 -4.55 -11.10
C PRO A 196 -6.01 -6.04 -10.80
N HIS A 197 -4.76 -6.51 -10.98
CA HIS A 197 -4.33 -7.89 -10.76
C HIS A 197 -3.40 -7.98 -9.55
N ALA A 198 -3.56 -9.03 -8.75
CA ALA A 198 -2.78 -9.22 -7.53
C ALA A 198 -1.43 -9.90 -7.71
N CYS A 199 -1.24 -10.70 -8.75
CA CYS A 199 -0.10 -11.61 -8.86
C CYS A 199 0.65 -11.41 -10.18
N PHE A 200 1.97 -11.23 -10.09
CA PHE A 200 2.86 -11.13 -11.25
C PHE A 200 4.08 -12.01 -11.06
N ILE A 201 4.44 -12.75 -12.11
CA ILE A 201 5.74 -13.43 -12.19
C ILE A 201 6.58 -12.69 -13.22
N GLN A 202 7.79 -12.32 -12.82
CA GLN A 202 8.69 -11.54 -13.66
C GLN A 202 9.98 -12.32 -13.91
N SER A 203 10.51 -12.16 -15.12
CA SER A 203 11.84 -12.60 -15.48
C SER A 203 12.87 -11.53 -15.15
N ILE A 204 14.10 -12.00 -14.94
CA ILE A 204 15.31 -11.21 -14.78
C ILE A 204 16.41 -11.82 -15.64
N ALA A 205 17.17 -10.96 -16.32
CA ALA A 205 18.41 -11.31 -16.99
C ALA A 205 19.59 -10.90 -16.11
N ASP A 206 20.72 -11.59 -16.27
CA ASP A 206 22.00 -11.24 -15.64
C ASP A 206 22.67 -10.06 -16.34
N ASP A 207 21.97 -8.92 -16.27
CA ASP A 207 22.35 -7.62 -16.80
C ASP A 207 22.00 -6.56 -15.75
N LEU A 208 22.85 -5.56 -15.57
CA LEU A 208 22.64 -4.56 -14.52
C LEU A 208 21.53 -3.56 -14.86
N VAL A 209 21.52 -2.98 -16.06
CA VAL A 209 20.78 -1.73 -16.35
C VAL A 209 19.90 -1.77 -17.59
N ASN A 210 20.09 -2.74 -18.48
CA ASN A 210 19.30 -2.86 -19.70
C ASN A 210 17.89 -3.40 -19.41
N ASP A 211 17.01 -3.31 -20.41
CA ASP A 211 15.64 -3.83 -20.34
C ASP A 211 15.65 -5.33 -19.99
N GLY A 212 14.86 -5.70 -18.98
CA GLY A 212 14.85 -7.07 -18.44
C GLY A 212 15.97 -7.39 -17.45
N GLY A 213 16.92 -6.48 -17.23
CA GLY A 213 17.98 -6.61 -16.23
C GLY A 213 17.52 -6.34 -14.78
N ILE A 214 18.49 -6.25 -13.87
CA ILE A 214 18.31 -6.13 -12.43
C ILE A 214 17.64 -4.80 -12.06
N MET A 215 18.17 -3.67 -12.53
CA MET A 215 17.61 -2.36 -12.18
C MET A 215 16.25 -2.12 -12.83
N ASP A 216 16.03 -2.63 -14.05
CA ASP A 216 14.72 -2.59 -14.69
C ASP A 216 13.69 -3.43 -13.93
N LEU A 217 14.06 -4.61 -13.40
CA LEU A 217 13.17 -5.38 -12.53
C LEU A 217 12.66 -4.53 -11.36
N TRP A 218 13.54 -3.80 -10.66
CA TRP A 218 13.12 -2.95 -9.55
C TRP A 218 12.16 -1.85 -9.97
N VAL A 219 12.35 -1.25 -11.15
CA VAL A 219 11.43 -0.26 -11.72
C VAL A 219 10.07 -0.89 -12.03
N ARG A 220 10.05 -2.06 -12.68
CA ARG A 220 8.81 -2.79 -13.01
C ARG A 220 8.06 -3.20 -11.74
N GLU A 221 8.76 -3.74 -10.73
CA GLU A 221 8.18 -4.10 -9.44
C GLU A 221 7.64 -2.89 -8.69
N ALA A 222 8.36 -1.77 -8.68
CA ALA A 222 7.90 -0.55 -8.03
C ALA A 222 6.57 -0.05 -8.62
N ARG A 223 6.40 -0.14 -9.95
CA ARG A 223 5.13 0.16 -10.63
C ARG A 223 4.02 -0.78 -10.14
N LEU A 224 4.26 -2.09 -10.08
CA LEU A 224 3.28 -3.07 -9.61
C LEU A 224 2.91 -2.88 -8.12
N PHE A 225 3.90 -2.68 -7.26
CA PHE A 225 3.70 -2.41 -5.85
C PHE A 225 2.88 -1.14 -5.63
N LYS A 226 3.18 -0.05 -6.35
CA LYS A 226 2.43 1.22 -6.27
C LYS A 226 0.91 1.01 -6.38
N TYR A 227 0.48 0.06 -7.22
CA TYR A 227 -0.95 -0.23 -7.46
C TYR A 227 -1.52 -1.43 -6.70
N GLY A 228 -0.77 -2.05 -5.79
CA GLY A 228 -1.31 -3.06 -4.88
C GLY A 228 -1.00 -4.50 -5.26
N SER A 229 -0.21 -4.73 -6.30
CA SER A 229 0.14 -6.07 -6.78
C SER A 229 1.33 -6.64 -6.02
N GLY A 230 1.40 -7.96 -5.89
CA GLY A 230 2.58 -8.71 -5.45
C GLY A 230 3.35 -9.26 -6.64
N THR A 231 4.65 -9.46 -6.45
CA THR A 231 5.57 -9.89 -7.50
C THR A 231 6.34 -11.12 -7.07
N GLY A 232 6.69 -11.97 -8.03
CA GLY A 232 7.56 -13.11 -7.84
C GLY A 232 8.61 -13.18 -8.93
N THR A 233 9.82 -13.59 -8.59
CA THR A 233 10.91 -13.73 -9.57
C THR A 233 11.82 -14.88 -9.16
N ASN A 234 12.21 -15.71 -10.12
CA ASN A 234 13.31 -16.65 -9.97
C ASN A 234 14.62 -15.91 -10.33
N PHE A 235 15.56 -15.90 -9.39
CA PHE A 235 16.81 -15.15 -9.46
C PHE A 235 18.02 -16.02 -9.83
N SER A 236 17.86 -17.33 -10.04
CA SER A 236 18.97 -18.25 -10.34
C SER A 236 19.76 -17.92 -11.60
N LYS A 237 19.22 -17.05 -12.46
CA LYS A 237 19.94 -16.58 -13.65
C LYS A 237 21.06 -15.60 -13.31
N LEU A 238 21.01 -14.94 -12.16
CA LEU A 238 22.07 -14.01 -11.75
C LEU A 238 23.33 -14.80 -11.41
N ARG A 239 24.49 -14.27 -11.78
CA ARG A 239 25.76 -14.89 -11.43
C ARG A 239 26.04 -14.81 -9.92
N GLY A 240 26.73 -15.82 -9.40
CA GLY A 240 27.14 -15.90 -7.99
C GLY A 240 28.17 -14.86 -7.57
N GLU A 241 28.46 -14.81 -6.28
CA GLU A 241 29.52 -13.98 -5.73
C GLU A 241 30.89 -14.37 -6.33
N LYS A 242 31.75 -13.38 -6.60
CA LYS A 242 33.11 -13.54 -7.14
C LYS A 242 33.22 -14.06 -8.58
N GLU A 243 32.12 -14.35 -9.26
CA GLU A 243 32.14 -14.65 -10.70
C GLU A 243 32.65 -13.47 -11.53
N LYS A 244 33.31 -13.76 -12.67
CA LYS A 244 33.99 -12.73 -13.48
C LYS A 244 33.00 -11.80 -14.17
N LEU A 245 33.37 -10.52 -14.27
CA LEU A 245 32.66 -9.53 -15.08
C LEU A 245 33.43 -9.26 -16.39
N SER A 246 32.71 -8.95 -17.47
CA SER A 246 33.30 -8.67 -18.79
C SER A 246 34.20 -7.42 -18.79
N GLY A 247 33.84 -6.39 -18.00
CA GLY A 247 34.62 -5.16 -17.82
C GLY A 247 35.80 -5.27 -16.83
N GLY A 248 36.08 -6.46 -16.31
CA GLY A 248 37.05 -6.67 -15.23
C GLY A 248 36.43 -6.62 -13.83
N GLY A 249 37.12 -7.22 -12.86
CA GLY A 249 36.62 -7.40 -11.49
C GLY A 249 35.69 -8.61 -11.35
N SER A 250 34.91 -8.61 -10.26
CA SER A 250 34.08 -9.74 -9.86
C SER A 250 32.70 -9.31 -9.38
N SER A 251 31.72 -10.18 -9.57
CA SER A 251 30.34 -10.01 -9.13
C SER A 251 30.21 -9.88 -7.62
N SER A 252 29.28 -9.03 -7.17
CA SER A 252 28.86 -8.93 -5.76
C SER A 252 27.86 -10.03 -5.34
N GLY A 253 27.50 -10.92 -6.28
CA GLY A 253 26.57 -12.02 -6.06
C GLY A 253 25.11 -11.61 -5.94
N LEU A 254 24.23 -12.61 -6.01
CA LEU A 254 22.78 -12.46 -5.94
C LEU A 254 22.35 -11.75 -4.64
N MET A 255 22.93 -12.15 -3.51
CA MET A 255 22.52 -11.67 -2.19
C MET A 255 22.65 -10.16 -2.03
N SER A 256 23.61 -9.53 -2.72
CA SER A 256 23.78 -8.07 -2.71
C SER A 256 22.61 -7.36 -3.37
N PHE A 257 22.11 -7.89 -4.49
CA PHE A 257 20.95 -7.32 -5.18
C PHE A 257 19.64 -7.60 -4.45
N LEU A 258 19.49 -8.76 -3.81
CA LEU A 258 18.32 -9.05 -2.99
C LEU A 258 18.17 -8.07 -1.83
N LYS A 259 19.28 -7.63 -1.21
CA LYS A 259 19.26 -6.58 -0.17
C LYS A 259 18.77 -5.23 -0.72
N ILE A 260 19.13 -4.88 -1.95
CA ILE A 260 18.62 -3.68 -2.62
C ILE A 260 17.10 -3.81 -2.82
N GLY A 261 16.66 -4.96 -3.35
CA GLY A 261 15.25 -5.27 -3.56
C GLY A 261 14.41 -5.21 -2.28
N ASP A 262 14.91 -5.77 -1.19
CA ASP A 262 14.24 -5.73 0.12
C ASP A 262 14.06 -4.29 0.62
N ARG A 263 15.11 -3.46 0.52
CA ARG A 263 15.03 -2.04 0.89
C ARG A 263 14.09 -1.25 -0.01
N ALA A 264 14.12 -1.49 -1.31
CA ALA A 264 13.23 -0.84 -2.27
C ALA A 264 11.76 -1.20 -2.01
N ALA A 265 11.45 -2.49 -1.87
CA ALA A 265 10.10 -2.95 -1.54
C ALA A 265 9.63 -2.40 -0.19
N GLY A 266 10.53 -2.36 0.81
CA GLY A 266 10.25 -1.83 2.14
C GLY A 266 9.96 -0.32 2.19
N ALA A 267 10.37 0.45 1.18
CA ALA A 267 10.09 1.88 1.07
C ALA A 267 8.71 2.17 0.42
N ILE A 268 8.14 1.20 -0.31
CA ILE A 268 6.93 1.42 -1.11
C ILE A 268 5.69 1.02 -0.31
N LYS A 269 4.75 1.96 -0.16
CA LYS A 269 3.39 1.70 0.33
C LYS A 269 2.52 1.25 -0.83
N SER A 270 2.04 0.01 -0.75
CA SER A 270 1.39 -0.66 -1.87
C SER A 270 -0.08 -0.25 -2.00
N GLY A 271 -0.51 0.04 -3.24
CA GLY A 271 -1.88 0.48 -3.55
C GLY A 271 -2.24 1.87 -3.01
N GLY A 272 -1.26 2.70 -2.64
CA GLY A 272 -1.51 4.01 -2.03
C GLY A 272 -2.20 3.96 -0.65
N THR A 273 -2.24 2.78 -0.02
CA THR A 273 -2.86 2.54 1.29
C THR A 273 -1.81 2.13 2.33
N THR A 274 -2.23 1.57 3.47
CA THR A 274 -1.35 1.07 4.53
C THR A 274 -0.71 -0.30 4.22
N ARG A 275 -0.94 -0.87 3.03
CA ARG A 275 -0.39 -2.18 2.65
C ARG A 275 1.11 -2.08 2.33
N ARG A 276 1.87 -3.14 2.65
CA ARG A 276 3.28 -3.29 2.28
C ARG A 276 3.42 -4.02 0.94
N ALA A 277 4.48 -3.74 0.20
CA ALA A 277 4.86 -4.54 -0.96
C ALA A 277 5.07 -6.01 -0.55
N ALA A 278 4.71 -6.94 -1.44
CA ALA A 278 4.86 -8.37 -1.23
C ALA A 278 5.68 -8.96 -2.38
N LYS A 279 6.83 -9.56 -2.05
CA LYS A 279 7.77 -10.11 -3.02
C LYS A 279 8.07 -11.57 -2.71
N MET A 280 8.01 -12.41 -3.74
CA MET A 280 8.51 -13.78 -3.73
C MET A 280 9.86 -13.82 -4.45
N VAL A 281 10.83 -14.47 -3.83
CA VAL A 281 12.16 -14.72 -4.40
C VAL A 281 12.36 -16.22 -4.45
N VAL A 282 12.70 -16.74 -5.63
CA VAL A 282 13.04 -18.14 -5.85
C VAL A 282 14.49 -18.23 -6.29
N VAL A 283 15.20 -19.23 -5.78
CA VAL A 283 16.58 -19.58 -6.14
C VAL A 283 16.63 -21.10 -6.24
N ASP A 284 17.23 -21.60 -7.31
CA ASP A 284 17.37 -23.02 -7.57
C ASP A 284 18.48 -23.61 -6.69
N ILE A 285 18.35 -24.90 -6.36
CA ILE A 285 19.17 -25.54 -5.32
C ILE A 285 20.66 -25.65 -5.70
N ASP A 286 20.97 -25.56 -6.99
CA ASP A 286 22.31 -25.64 -7.56
C ASP A 286 22.98 -24.26 -7.75
N HIS A 287 22.31 -23.17 -7.39
CA HIS A 287 22.87 -21.84 -7.48
C HIS A 287 24.05 -21.66 -6.50
N PRO A 288 25.18 -21.05 -6.90
CA PRO A 288 26.37 -20.91 -6.05
C PRO A 288 26.10 -20.17 -4.72
N ASP A 289 25.19 -19.20 -4.72
CA ASP A 289 24.82 -18.43 -3.51
C ASP A 289 23.67 -19.07 -2.68
N VAL A 290 23.25 -20.32 -2.96
CA VAL A 290 22.04 -20.91 -2.37
C VAL A 290 22.10 -21.04 -0.84
N GLU A 291 23.24 -21.44 -0.28
CA GLU A 291 23.39 -21.59 1.18
C GLU A 291 23.24 -20.23 1.88
N ALA A 292 23.84 -19.18 1.31
CA ALA A 292 23.69 -17.82 1.81
C ALA A 292 22.24 -17.31 1.70
N PHE A 293 21.51 -17.72 0.66
CA PHE A 293 20.09 -17.42 0.49
C PHE A 293 19.23 -18.11 1.55
N ILE A 294 19.46 -19.40 1.81
CA ILE A 294 18.74 -20.19 2.83
C ILE A 294 18.92 -19.57 4.22
N ASP A 295 20.16 -19.21 4.58
CA ASP A 295 20.49 -18.64 5.88
C ASP A 295 20.01 -17.18 6.07
N TRP A 296 19.61 -16.50 5.00
CA TRP A 296 19.48 -15.04 5.02
C TRP A 296 18.47 -14.54 6.05
N LYS A 297 17.31 -15.20 6.14
CA LYS A 297 16.25 -14.80 7.09
C LYS A 297 16.68 -14.99 8.54
N VAL A 298 17.35 -16.10 8.85
CA VAL A 298 17.85 -16.39 10.21
C VAL A 298 18.84 -15.30 10.65
N LYS A 299 19.77 -14.93 9.76
CA LYS A 299 20.77 -13.88 10.05
C LYS A 299 20.12 -12.50 10.26
N GLU A 300 19.07 -12.15 9.51
CA GLU A 300 18.34 -10.90 9.75
C GLU A 300 17.52 -10.93 11.06
N GLU A 301 16.97 -12.07 11.46
CA GLU A 301 16.28 -12.23 12.76
C GLU A 301 17.25 -12.03 13.94
N GLU A 302 18.43 -12.65 13.90
CA GLU A 302 19.48 -12.48 14.92
C GLU A 302 19.91 -11.01 15.05
N LYS A 303 20.07 -10.33 13.91
CA LYS A 303 20.38 -8.91 13.85
C LYS A 303 19.27 -8.05 14.46
N VAL A 304 18.01 -8.33 14.18
CA VAL A 304 16.87 -7.60 14.79
C VAL A 304 16.84 -7.82 16.30
N ALA A 305 17.00 -9.07 16.76
CA ALA A 305 17.10 -9.40 18.19
C ALA A 305 18.23 -8.61 18.87
N SER A 306 19.41 -8.55 18.25
CA SER A 306 20.57 -7.81 18.75
C SER A 306 20.29 -6.29 18.80
N LEU A 307 19.73 -5.72 17.74
CA LEU A 307 19.41 -4.29 17.66
C LEU A 307 18.33 -3.87 18.67
N VAL A 308 17.25 -4.65 18.80
CA VAL A 308 16.17 -4.36 19.76
C VAL A 308 16.68 -4.46 21.19
N THR A 309 17.47 -5.48 21.50
CA THR A 309 18.05 -5.68 22.83
C THR A 309 19.01 -4.54 23.17
N GLY A 310 19.96 -4.23 22.29
CA GLY A 310 20.89 -3.11 22.46
C GLY A 310 20.15 -1.77 22.62
N SER A 311 19.14 -1.50 21.79
CA SER A 311 18.31 -0.28 21.89
C SER A 311 17.61 -0.15 23.24
N LYS A 312 17.04 -1.24 23.78
CA LYS A 312 16.41 -1.25 25.11
C LYS A 312 17.41 -0.99 26.24
N ILE A 313 18.60 -1.60 26.17
CA ILE A 313 19.68 -1.39 27.15
C ILE A 313 20.15 0.06 27.12
N VAL A 314 20.45 0.60 25.93
CA VAL A 314 20.83 2.01 25.75
C VAL A 314 19.74 2.91 26.31
N LYS A 315 18.47 2.74 25.92
CA LYS A 315 17.35 3.55 26.44
C LYS A 315 17.26 3.50 27.96
N LYS A 316 17.34 2.31 28.58
CA LYS A 316 17.29 2.15 30.04
C LYS A 316 18.37 2.96 30.74
N HIS A 317 19.62 2.84 30.29
CA HIS A 317 20.75 3.52 30.93
C HIS A 317 20.75 5.03 30.69
N LEU A 318 20.39 5.50 29.49
CA LEU A 318 20.31 6.93 29.22
C LEU A 318 19.24 7.62 30.07
N LYS A 319 18.08 6.98 30.29
CA LYS A 319 17.07 7.48 31.23
C LYS A 319 17.59 7.56 32.66
N ALA A 320 18.31 6.54 33.13
CA ALA A 320 18.90 6.53 34.46
C ALA A 320 19.95 7.64 34.65
N ILE A 321 20.83 7.83 33.66
CA ILE A 321 21.83 8.91 33.65
C ILE A 321 21.14 10.28 33.65
N MET A 322 20.11 10.47 32.80
CA MET A 322 19.32 11.71 32.75
C MET A 322 18.73 12.04 34.14
N ARG A 323 18.09 11.06 34.79
CA ARG A 323 17.53 11.23 36.15
C ARG A 323 18.60 11.52 37.19
N ALA A 324 19.78 10.90 37.11
CA ALA A 324 20.88 11.17 38.03
C ALA A 324 21.41 12.61 37.91
N CYS A 325 21.37 13.20 36.70
CA CYS A 325 21.65 14.61 36.49
C CYS A 325 20.54 15.52 37.05
N MET A 326 19.27 15.19 36.79
CA MET A 326 18.12 16.05 37.16
C MET A 326 17.78 16.03 38.65
N ASN A 327 17.97 14.91 39.33
CA ASN A 327 17.63 14.73 40.75
C ASN A 327 18.79 15.08 41.69
N CYS A 328 19.81 15.77 41.18
CA CYS A 328 20.93 16.24 41.96
C CYS A 328 20.69 17.69 42.38
N GLU A 329 21.05 18.00 43.63
CA GLU A 329 21.08 19.35 44.16
C GLU A 329 22.55 19.77 44.32
N GLY A 330 23.03 20.63 43.41
CA GLY A 330 24.39 21.12 43.39
C GLY A 330 24.48 22.46 42.66
N PRO A 331 25.40 23.36 43.04
CA PRO A 331 25.54 24.65 42.40
C PRO A 331 26.09 24.51 40.97
N GLY A 332 25.66 25.40 40.07
CA GLY A 332 26.19 25.48 38.71
C GLY A 332 26.08 24.16 37.92
N ASP A 333 27.23 23.63 37.50
CA ASP A 333 27.32 22.44 36.64
C ASP A 333 27.62 21.14 37.40
N ASP A 334 27.65 21.17 38.73
CA ASP A 334 28.10 20.04 39.58
C ASP A 334 27.29 18.77 39.31
N CYS A 335 25.99 18.90 39.06
CA CYS A 335 25.11 17.79 38.78
C CYS A 335 25.38 17.06 37.47
N PHE A 336 26.11 17.70 36.54
CA PHE A 336 26.52 17.12 35.26
C PHE A 336 27.98 16.63 35.28
N ASN A 337 28.69 16.80 36.39
CA ASN A 337 30.07 16.36 36.55
C ASN A 337 30.11 15.01 37.29
N PRO A 338 30.54 13.91 36.63
CA PRO A 338 30.59 12.59 37.27
C PRO A 338 31.67 12.45 38.35
N GLU A 339 32.61 13.39 38.48
CA GLU A 339 33.54 13.38 39.61
C GLU A 339 32.92 13.98 40.89
N ILE A 340 31.89 14.82 40.74
CA ILE A 340 31.20 15.50 41.85
C ILE A 340 29.90 14.77 42.20
N ASN A 341 29.09 14.39 41.20
CA ASN A 341 27.81 13.69 41.37
C ASN A 341 28.01 12.16 41.44
N PRO A 342 27.93 11.52 42.63
CA PRO A 342 28.19 10.09 42.77
C PRO A 342 27.11 9.22 42.13
N ALA A 343 25.86 9.71 42.08
CA ALA A 343 24.76 9.01 41.41
C ALA A 343 25.01 8.95 39.91
N LEU A 344 25.42 10.07 39.31
CA LEU A 344 25.81 10.12 37.89
C LEU A 344 27.00 9.20 37.62
N LYS A 345 28.05 9.23 38.47
CA LYS A 345 29.21 8.32 38.35
C LYS A 345 28.79 6.86 38.34
N ARG A 346 27.86 6.48 39.23
CA ARG A 346 27.33 5.12 39.33
C ARG A 346 26.58 4.72 38.06
N GLU A 347 25.66 5.56 37.58
CA GLU A 347 24.88 5.25 36.38
C GLU A 347 25.75 5.17 35.12
N ILE A 348 26.79 6.00 35.00
CA ILE A 348 27.79 5.90 33.91
C ILE A 348 28.54 4.56 33.98
N LYS A 349 28.99 4.14 35.17
CA LYS A 349 29.67 2.85 35.34
C LYS A 349 28.76 1.68 34.96
N LEU A 350 27.48 1.73 35.36
CA LEU A 350 26.49 0.71 35.00
C LEU A 350 26.20 0.69 33.49
N ALA A 351 26.14 1.86 32.85
CA ALA A 351 25.96 1.95 31.40
C ALA A 351 27.14 1.34 30.63
N ARG A 352 28.38 1.67 31.03
CA ARG A 352 29.61 1.11 30.44
C ARG A 352 29.71 -0.40 30.65
N LYS A 353 29.30 -0.91 31.82
CA LYS A 353 29.26 -2.35 32.11
C LYS A 353 28.34 -3.12 31.16
N ASN A 354 27.33 -2.45 30.57
CA ASN A 354 26.42 -3.02 29.58
C ASN A 354 26.68 -2.47 28.16
N ASP A 355 27.93 -2.13 27.86
CA ASP A 355 28.40 -1.74 26.53
C ASP A 355 27.69 -0.53 25.90
N VAL A 356 27.12 0.36 26.72
CA VAL A 356 26.56 1.62 26.22
C VAL A 356 27.70 2.51 25.72
N PRO A 357 27.67 2.95 24.45
CA PRO A 357 28.74 3.78 23.90
C PRO A 357 28.93 5.11 24.62
N ASP A 358 30.19 5.48 24.88
CA ASP A 358 30.55 6.69 25.64
C ASP A 358 30.04 7.99 24.99
N ASN A 359 29.90 8.04 23.67
CA ASN A 359 29.32 9.19 22.97
C ASN A 359 27.83 9.38 23.32
N TYR A 360 27.06 8.30 23.54
CA TYR A 360 25.66 8.39 23.96
C TYR A 360 25.55 8.87 25.42
N ILE A 361 26.45 8.39 26.30
CA ILE A 361 26.54 8.82 27.70
C ILE A 361 26.84 10.32 27.78
N LYS A 362 27.87 10.80 27.07
CA LYS A 362 28.21 12.23 27.05
C LYS A 362 27.06 13.08 26.51
N ARG A 363 26.41 12.62 25.44
CA ARG A 363 25.28 13.32 24.81
C ARG A 363 24.08 13.46 25.74
N VAL A 364 23.72 12.43 26.50
CA VAL A 364 22.56 12.53 27.41
C VAL A 364 22.83 13.47 28.59
N ILE A 365 24.06 13.52 29.10
CA ILE A 365 24.47 14.48 30.14
C ILE A 365 24.39 15.92 29.61
N GLN A 366 24.83 16.13 28.37
CA GLN A 366 24.69 17.43 27.70
C GLN A 366 23.23 17.84 27.52
N PHE A 367 22.35 16.92 27.14
CA PHE A 367 20.91 17.18 27.07
C PHE A 367 20.31 17.52 28.43
N ALA A 368 20.72 16.82 29.49
CA ALA A 368 20.32 17.16 30.86
C ALA A 368 20.72 18.60 31.21
N LYS A 369 21.95 18.99 30.88
CA LYS A 369 22.47 20.35 31.08
C LYS A 369 21.71 21.43 30.31
N GLN A 370 21.16 21.07 29.15
CA GLN A 370 20.30 21.95 28.34
C GLN A 370 18.83 21.99 28.82
N GLY A 371 18.49 21.27 29.90
CA GLY A 371 17.15 21.27 30.49
C GLY A 371 16.16 20.28 29.86
N TYR A 372 16.62 19.36 29.01
CA TYR A 372 15.76 18.28 28.51
C TYR A 372 15.42 17.29 29.64
N LYS A 373 14.19 16.76 29.61
CA LYS A 373 13.65 15.82 30.60
C LYS A 373 13.26 14.49 29.94
N ASP A 374 13.17 13.43 30.75
CA ASP A 374 12.86 12.04 30.36
C ASP A 374 11.43 11.82 29.85
#